data_AF-A0A348UMD5-F1
#
_entry.id   AF-A0A348UMD5-F1
#
_cell.length_a   1.000
_cell.length_b   1.000
_cell.length_c   1.000
_cell.angle_alpha   90.00
_cell.angle_beta   90.00
_cell.angle_gamma   90.00
#
_symmetry.space_group_name_H-M   'P 1'
#
loop_
_entity.id
_entity.type
_entity.pdbx_description
1 polymer ?
#
loop_
_entity_poly.entity_id
_entity_poly.type
_entity_poly.pdbx_seq_one_letter_code
_entity_poly.pdbx_strand_id
1 'polypeptide(L)'
;MDEVFRNEGDKTHYRTIFLSDIHLGTRGCQADQLLSFLKSHSCDELYLVGDIIDGWRLRSQLYWPQSHSNVLRRFLTLAKRGTRVVFVTGNHDEFLRKYSDITLGNLELVNRAVHRAADGRRLLVVHG
;
A
#
# COMPACT_ATOMS: atom_id res chain seq x y z
N MET A 1 32.61 -5.08 5.95
CA MET A 1 31.29 -4.86 6.59
C MET A 1 30.79 -3.54 6.05
N ASP A 2 30.45 -3.50 4.76
CA ASP A 2 30.04 -2.27 4.07
C ASP A 2 29.16 -2.68 2.88
N GLU A 3 27.89 -2.95 3.15
CA GLU A 3 26.86 -2.86 2.14
C GLU A 3 25.64 -2.17 2.75
N VAL A 4 24.94 -1.43 1.88
CA VAL A 4 23.62 -0.82 2.11
C VAL A 4 23.63 0.64 2.62
N PHE A 5 24.32 1.51 1.87
CA PHE A 5 23.74 2.81 1.53
C PHE A 5 23.56 2.89 0.01
N ARG A 6 22.55 2.19 -0.53
CA ARG A 6 22.07 2.49 -1.89
C ARG A 6 21.53 3.92 -1.87
N ASN A 7 22.20 4.77 -2.62
CA ASN A 7 21.88 6.19 -2.82
C ASN A 7 20.42 6.31 -3.30
N GLU A 8 19.64 7.26 -2.77
CA GLU A 8 18.22 7.42 -3.16
C GLU A 8 18.03 7.80 -4.64
N GLY A 9 19.12 8.16 -5.34
CA GLY A 9 19.14 8.57 -6.75
C GLY A 9 18.98 7.46 -7.79
N ASP A 10 18.88 6.18 -7.40
CA ASP A 10 18.81 5.05 -8.36
C ASP A 10 17.45 4.32 -8.37
N LYS A 11 16.40 4.99 -7.87
CA LYS A 11 15.04 4.45 -7.93
C LYS A 11 14.36 4.85 -9.23
N THR A 12 13.72 3.88 -9.89
CA THR A 12 12.83 4.20 -11.01
C THR A 12 11.60 4.91 -10.47
N HIS A 13 11.31 6.09 -11.01
CA HIS A 13 10.21 6.93 -10.55
C HIS A 13 8.96 6.75 -11.44
N TYR A 14 7.79 6.66 -10.80
CA TYR A 14 6.49 6.62 -11.47
C TYR A 14 5.58 7.71 -10.92
N ARG A 15 4.78 8.34 -11.77
CA ARG A 15 3.75 9.28 -11.30
C ARG A 15 2.75 8.60 -10.37
N THR A 16 2.30 7.40 -10.72
CA THR A 16 1.27 6.67 -9.97
C THR A 16 1.53 5.17 -10.01
N ILE A 17 1.40 4.52 -8.86
CA ILE A 17 1.41 3.07 -8.72
C ILE A 17 0.05 2.61 -8.16
N PHE A 18 -0.50 1.53 -8.71
CA PHE A 18 -1.68 0.85 -8.19
C PHE A 18 -1.29 -0.56 -7.75
N LEU A 19 -1.66 -0.96 -6.53
CA LEU A 19 -1.50 -2.31 -6.00
C LEU A 19 -2.85 -2.78 -5.46
N SER A 20 -3.22 -4.03 -5.66
CA SER A 20 -4.44 -4.64 -5.12
C SER A 20 -4.14 -6.07 -4.62
N ASP A 21 -5.07 -6.66 -3.87
CA ASP A 21 -5.10 -8.10 -3.56
C ASP A 21 -3.77 -8.61 -2.97
N ILE A 22 -3.18 -7.83 -2.07
CA ILE A 22 -1.88 -8.15 -1.45
C ILE A 22 -2.03 -9.22 -0.38
N HIS A 23 -3.17 -9.23 0.34
CA HIS A 23 -3.52 -10.23 1.33
C HIS A 23 -2.45 -10.43 2.44
N LEU A 24 -1.97 -9.33 3.03
CA LEU A 24 -1.07 -9.40 4.20
C LEU A 24 -1.78 -10.14 5.33
N GLY A 25 -1.14 -11.20 5.84
CA GLY A 25 -1.71 -12.10 6.85
C GLY A 25 -2.00 -13.51 6.31
N THR A 26 -1.74 -13.73 5.02
CA THR A 26 -1.84 -15.03 4.36
C THR A 26 -0.47 -15.62 4.04
N ARG A 27 -0.38 -16.96 4.02
CA ARG A 27 0.86 -17.68 3.66
C ARG A 27 1.26 -17.51 2.20
N GLY A 28 0.30 -17.19 1.33
CA GLY A 28 0.54 -16.98 -0.11
C GLY A 28 1.07 -15.59 -0.45
N CYS A 29 1.05 -14.65 0.51
CA CYS A 29 1.48 -13.28 0.27
C CYS A 29 2.99 -13.21 -0.06
N GLN A 30 3.31 -12.67 -1.23
CA GLN A 30 4.68 -12.44 -1.69
C GLN A 30 5.27 -11.14 -1.11
N ALA A 31 5.21 -10.99 0.22
CA ALA A 31 5.55 -9.75 0.92
C ALA A 31 7.00 -9.28 0.67
N ASP A 32 7.96 -10.19 0.56
CA ASP A 32 9.37 -9.83 0.32
C ASP A 32 9.59 -9.31 -1.09
N GLN A 33 8.89 -9.87 -2.09
CA GLN A 33 8.95 -9.40 -3.47
C GLN A 33 8.31 -8.01 -3.60
N LEU A 34 7.15 -7.82 -2.97
CA LEU A 34 6.50 -6.51 -2.87
C LEU A 34 7.40 -5.48 -2.17
N LEU A 35 8.04 -5.86 -1.06
CA LEU A 35 8.95 -4.98 -0.34
C LEU A 35 10.17 -4.60 -1.20
N SER A 36 10.70 -5.55 -1.97
CA SER A 36 11.78 -5.29 -2.93
C SER A 36 11.34 -4.28 -3.99
N PHE A 37 10.17 -4.50 -4.61
CA PHE A 37 9.58 -3.58 -5.57
C PHE A 37 9.40 -2.16 -4.99
N LEU A 38 8.85 -2.04 -3.79
CA LEU A 38 8.65 -0.73 -3.12
C LEU A 38 9.96 -0.06 -2.70
N LYS A 39 11.08 -0.80 -2.62
CA LYS A 39 12.41 -0.26 -2.31
C LYS A 39 13.11 0.27 -3.56
N SER A 40 12.94 -0.38 -4.70
CA SER A 40 13.54 0.01 -5.98
C SER A 40 12.76 1.09 -6.75
N HIS A 41 11.53 1.40 -6.33
CA HIS A 41 10.68 2.40 -6.99
C HIS A 41 10.27 3.54 -6.06
N SER A 42 9.96 4.69 -6.65
CA SER A 42 9.33 5.84 -6.00
C SER A 42 8.08 6.26 -6.78
N CYS A 43 7.14 6.94 -6.11
CA CYS A 43 5.99 7.51 -6.78
C CYS A 43 5.38 8.72 -6.08
N ASP A 44 4.65 9.53 -6.85
CA ASP A 44 3.88 10.66 -6.31
C ASP A 44 2.59 10.16 -5.65
N GLU A 45 1.91 9.22 -6.31
CA GLU A 45 0.67 8.60 -5.82
C GLU A 45 0.81 7.07 -5.72
N LEU A 46 0.40 6.51 -4.59
CA LEU A 46 0.26 5.07 -4.38
C LEU A 46 -1.19 4.74 -4.02
N TYR A 47 -1.89 4.06 -4.92
CA TYR A 47 -3.22 3.52 -4.66
C TYR A 47 -3.11 2.07 -4.19
N LEU A 48 -3.64 1.79 -3.00
CA LEU A 48 -3.81 0.46 -2.45
C LEU A 48 -5.30 0.09 -2.59
N VAL A 49 -5.62 -0.74 -3.59
CA VAL A 49 -6.97 -0.96 -4.11
C VAL A 49 -7.58 -2.26 -3.56
N GLY A 50 -7.90 -2.23 -2.27
CA GLY A 50 -8.57 -3.29 -1.55
C GLY A 50 -7.78 -4.57 -1.35
N ASP A 51 -8.26 -5.36 -0.39
CA ASP A 51 -7.73 -6.65 0.05
C ASP A 51 -6.22 -6.60 0.32
N ILE A 52 -5.81 -5.54 1.00
CA ILE A 52 -4.41 -5.30 1.36
C ILE A 52 -4.04 -6.07 2.62
N ILE A 53 -4.95 -6.11 3.60
CA ILE A 53 -4.78 -6.81 4.88
C ILE A 53 -5.93 -7.80 5.08
N ASP A 54 -5.58 -9.06 5.31
CA ASP A 54 -6.55 -10.07 5.67
C ASP A 54 -6.89 -10.02 7.17
N GLY A 55 -7.83 -9.13 7.52
CA GLY A 55 -8.30 -8.94 8.90
C GLY A 55 -8.98 -10.17 9.52
N TRP A 56 -9.45 -11.11 8.69
CA TRP A 56 -10.17 -12.32 9.12
C TRP A 56 -9.29 -13.34 9.87
N ARG A 57 -7.98 -13.40 9.57
CA ARG A 57 -7.10 -14.43 10.17
C ARG A 57 -6.49 -14.06 11.52
N LEU A 58 -6.48 -12.76 11.85
CA LEU A 58 -6.07 -12.27 13.17
C LEU A 58 -6.93 -12.84 14.32
N ARG A 59 -8.12 -13.39 14.02
CA ARG A 59 -9.02 -13.98 15.03
C ARG A 59 -8.87 -15.49 15.26
N SER A 60 -8.14 -16.22 14.41
CA SER A 60 -8.12 -17.69 14.51
C SER A 60 -6.72 -18.32 14.53
N GLN A 61 -5.71 -17.74 13.86
CA GLN A 61 -4.30 -18.10 14.02
C GLN A 61 -3.42 -16.91 13.62
N LEU A 62 -2.56 -16.43 14.53
CA LEU A 62 -1.75 -15.22 14.34
C LEU A 62 -0.58 -15.44 13.35
N TYR A 63 -0.88 -15.72 12.08
CA TYR A 63 0.13 -15.76 11.03
C TYR A 63 0.43 -14.34 10.57
N TRP A 64 1.42 -13.71 11.21
CA TRP A 64 1.88 -12.38 10.85
C TRP A 64 3.42 -12.29 10.84
N PRO A 65 4.06 -12.73 9.75
CA PRO A 65 5.51 -12.65 9.61
C PRO A 65 6.03 -11.21 9.61
N GLN A 66 7.30 -11.03 9.99
CA GLN A 66 7.94 -9.70 10.00
C GLN A 66 7.94 -9.00 8.63
N SER A 67 7.99 -9.77 7.53
CA SER A 67 7.92 -9.23 6.17
C SER A 67 6.63 -8.43 5.91
N HIS A 68 5.50 -8.84 6.50
CA HIS A 68 4.23 -8.13 6.37
C HIS A 68 4.23 -6.79 7.11
N SER A 69 4.73 -6.78 8.35
CA SER A 69 4.98 -5.53 9.10
C SER A 69 5.90 -4.59 8.34
N ASN A 70 6.92 -5.12 7.64
CA ASN A 70 7.84 -4.31 6.85
C ASN A 70 7.16 -3.64 5.65
N VAL A 71 6.22 -4.34 4.98
CA VAL A 71 5.40 -3.75 3.92
C VAL A 71 4.53 -2.62 4.46
N LEU A 72 3.80 -2.83 5.57
CA LEU A 72 2.99 -1.77 6.17
C LEU A 72 3.82 -0.55 6.56
N ARG A 73 4.97 -0.76 7.23
CA ARG A 73 5.90 0.33 7.56
C ARG A 73 6.42 1.03 6.30
N ARG A 74 6.61 0.32 5.19
CA ARG A 74 7.04 0.92 3.93
C ARG A 74 5.97 1.85 3.37
N PHE A 75 4.69 1.47 3.40
CA PHE A 75 3.60 2.38 3.00
C PHE A 75 3.57 3.65 3.86
N LEU A 76 3.66 3.51 5.19
CA LEU A 76 3.73 4.65 6.10
C LEU A 76 4.96 5.53 5.86
N THR A 77 6.10 4.92 5.53
CA THR A 77 7.34 5.65 5.20
C THR A 77 7.20 6.44 3.91
N LEU A 78 6.56 5.88 2.87
CA LEU A 78 6.27 6.59 1.63
C LEU A 78 5.35 7.79 1.89
N ALA A 79 4.28 7.60 2.66
CA ALA A 79 3.39 8.68 3.06
C ALA A 79 4.14 9.81 3.79
N LYS A 80 4.97 9.45 4.78
CA LYS A 80 5.80 10.41 5.53
C LYS A 80 6.80 11.17 4.65
N ARG A 81 7.22 10.60 3.52
CA ARG A 81 8.18 11.19 2.57
C ARG A 81 7.54 11.96 1.42
N GLY A 82 6.21 12.14 1.42
CA GLY A 82 5.52 12.99 0.45
C GLY A 82 4.71 12.22 -0.60
N THR A 83 4.81 10.90 -0.68
CA THR A 83 3.92 10.11 -1.55
C THR A 83 2.50 10.20 -1.01
N ARG A 84 1.53 10.56 -1.85
CA ARG A 84 0.11 10.45 -1.52
C ARG A 84 -0.32 8.99 -1.57
N VAL A 85 -0.62 8.41 -0.42
CA VAL A 85 -1.05 7.01 -0.30
C VAL A 85 -2.56 6.97 -0.10
N VAL A 86 -3.28 6.37 -1.05
CA VAL A 86 -4.74 6.22 -1.01
C VAL A 86 -5.09 4.76 -0.81
N PHE A 87 -5.56 4.42 0.38
CA PHE A 87 -6.02 3.10 0.74
C PHE A 87 -7.52 3.00 0.48
N VAL A 88 -7.90 2.32 -0.60
CA VAL A 88 -9.29 2.00 -0.91
C VAL A 88 -9.62 0.68 -0.23
N THR A 89 -10.62 0.68 0.66
CA THR A 89 -11.00 -0.52 1.43
C THR A 89 -11.59 -1.61 0.56
N GLY A 90 -11.11 -2.85 0.74
CA GLY A 90 -11.65 -4.05 0.09
C GLY A 90 -12.73 -4.77 0.90
N ASN A 91 -12.99 -6.02 0.56
CA ASN A 91 -13.94 -6.89 1.26
C ASN A 91 -13.33 -7.42 2.56
N HIS A 92 -12.05 -7.79 2.54
CA HIS A 92 -11.35 -8.33 3.70
C HIS A 92 -10.89 -7.27 4.71
N ASP A 93 -10.76 -6.02 4.23
CA ASP A 93 -10.40 -4.85 5.03
C ASP A 93 -11.62 -4.23 5.77
N GLU A 94 -12.77 -4.91 5.85
CA GLU A 94 -14.02 -4.34 6.37
C GLU A 94 -13.88 -3.77 7.80
N PHE A 95 -12.99 -4.33 8.62
CA PHE A 95 -12.68 -3.80 9.94
C PHE A 95 -12.12 -2.36 9.91
N LEU A 96 -11.44 -1.99 8.82
CA LEU A 96 -10.90 -0.66 8.57
C LEU A 96 -11.98 0.32 8.10
N ARG A 97 -13.11 -0.14 7.58
CA ARG A 97 -14.19 0.77 7.12
C ARG A 97 -14.72 1.68 8.22
N LYS A 98 -14.68 1.23 9.48
CA LYS A 98 -15.02 2.06 10.66
C LYS A 98 -14.11 3.28 10.83
N TYR A 99 -12.98 3.28 10.14
CA TYR A 99 -11.95 4.31 10.15
C TYR A 99 -11.78 4.96 8.76
N SER A 100 -12.72 4.74 7.82
CA SER A 100 -12.63 5.17 6.42
C SER A 100 -12.73 6.69 6.16
N ASP A 101 -12.68 7.50 7.22
CA ASP A 101 -12.52 8.96 7.15
C ASP A 101 -11.20 9.41 7.82
N ILE A 102 -10.29 8.48 8.16
CA ILE A 102 -8.98 8.84 8.69
C ILE A 102 -8.08 9.33 7.56
N THR A 103 -7.70 10.60 7.66
CA THR A 103 -6.53 11.15 6.98
C THR A 103 -5.40 11.32 7.99
N LEU A 104 -4.26 10.69 7.74
CA LEU A 104 -3.05 10.85 8.54
C LEU A 104 -1.91 11.34 7.64
N GLY A 105 -1.70 12.65 7.61
CA GLY A 105 -0.74 13.26 6.69
C GLY A 105 -1.10 12.93 5.24
N ASN A 106 -0.20 12.28 4.52
CA ASN A 106 -0.41 11.87 3.12
C ASN A 106 -1.05 10.48 2.96
N LEU A 107 -1.57 9.87 4.04
CA LEU A 107 -2.31 8.61 3.99
C LEU A 107 -3.80 8.87 4.14
N GLU A 108 -4.58 8.43 3.16
CA GLU A 108 -6.04 8.50 3.14
C GLU A 108 -6.60 7.08 3.14
N LEU A 109 -7.52 6.77 4.05
CA LEU A 109 -8.33 5.55 3.99
C LEU A 109 -9.71 5.92 3.47
N VAL A 110 -10.19 5.31 2.39
CA VAL A 110 -11.45 5.67 1.71
C VAL A 110 -12.20 4.44 1.20
N ASN A 111 -13.47 4.59 0.85
CA ASN A 111 -14.25 3.53 0.19
C ASN A 111 -14.10 3.55 -1.35
N ARG A 112 -13.76 4.70 -1.92
CA ARG A 112 -13.53 4.91 -3.36
C ARG A 112 -12.66 6.14 -3.57
N ALA A 113 -11.94 6.21 -4.68
CA ALA A 113 -11.17 7.38 -5.07
C ALA A 113 -11.37 7.72 -6.55
N VAL A 114 -11.00 8.93 -6.96
CA VAL A 114 -10.94 9.32 -8.37
C VAL A 114 -9.49 9.66 -8.69
N HIS A 115 -8.87 8.87 -9.55
CA HIS A 115 -7.54 9.16 -10.07
C HIS A 115 -7.65 10.03 -11.33
N ARG A 116 -6.78 11.04 -11.44
CA ARG A 116 -6.62 11.83 -12.66
C ARG A 116 -5.41 11.32 -13.44
N ALA A 117 -5.65 10.71 -14.59
CA ALA A 117 -4.60 10.22 -15.48
C ALA A 117 -3.77 11.39 -16.07
N ALA A 118 -2.58 11.08 -16.58
CA ALA A 118 -1.67 12.07 -17.17
C ALA A 118 -2.29 12.80 -18.38
N ASP A 119 -3.18 12.11 -19.11
CA ASP A 119 -3.95 12.66 -20.23
C ASP A 119 -5.22 13.41 -19.80
N GLY A 120 -5.44 13.56 -18.48
CA GLY A 120 -6.58 14.26 -17.91
C GLY A 120 -7.85 13.44 -17.73
N ARG A 121 -7.89 12.16 -18.16
CA ARG A 121 -9.03 11.28 -17.88
C ARG A 121 -9.21 11.09 -16.37
N ARG A 122 -10.47 10.96 -15.95
CA ARG A 122 -10.85 10.65 -14.56
C ARG A 122 -11.21 9.19 -14.48
N LEU A 123 -10.51 8.43 -13.65
CA LEU A 123 -10.73 7.01 -13.43
C LEU A 123 -11.30 6.81 -12.03
N LEU A 124 -12.44 6.13 -11.93
CA LEU A 124 -12.96 5.68 -10.64
C LEU A 124 -12.11 4.51 -10.15
N VAL A 125 -11.58 4.63 -8.94
CA VAL A 125 -10.80 3.59 -8.27
C VAL A 125 -11.65 3.04 -7.14
N VAL A 126 -12.04 1.77 -7.28
CA VAL A 126 -12.83 1.01 -6.31
C VAL A 126 -12.30 -0.41 -6.25
N HIS A 127 -12.44 -1.05 -5.10
CA HIS A 127 -12.34 -2.50 -5.02
C HIS A 127 -13.68 -3.11 -5.48
N GLY A 128 -13.60 -4.21 -6.24
CA GLY A 128 -14.72 -4.84 -6.94
C GLY A 128 -15.83 -5.36 -6.03
#